data_AF-A0A954MWC4-F1
#
_entry.id   AF-A0A954MWC4-F1
#
_cell.length_a   1.000
_cell.length_b   1.000
_cell.length_c   1.000
_cell.angle_alpha   90.00
_cell.angle_beta   90.00
_cell.angle_gamma   90.00
#
_symmetry.space_group_name_H-M   'P 1'
#
loop_
_entity.id
_entity.type
_entity.pdbx_description
1 polymer ?
#
loop_
_entity_poly.entity_id
_entity_poly.type
_entity_poly.pdbx_seq_one_letter_code
_entity_poly.pdbx_strand_id
1 'polypeptide(L)'
;LPDPVCQASLISGPDALLIFSNPANATADRIALTVRSSSDGGHTWTDGLLLEPGDAMYSSLTLLKDGRVAILYESNSTLTLARFPLNLIKQNKN
;
A
#
# COMPACT_ATOMS: atom_id res chain seq x y z
N LEU A 1 5.72 -5.81 9.23
CA LEU A 1 4.38 -5.95 8.61
C LEU A 1 4.21 -7.40 8.18
N PRO A 2 3.01 -8.00 8.26
CA PRO A 2 2.77 -9.35 7.76
C PRO A 2 3.10 -9.43 6.26
N ASP A 3 3.78 -10.48 5.81
CA ASP A 3 4.11 -10.70 4.40
C ASP A 3 3.99 -12.19 4.03
N PRO A 4 3.14 -12.55 3.04
CA PRO A 4 2.92 -13.93 2.62
C PRO A 4 3.97 -14.43 1.61
N VAL A 5 5.20 -13.92 1.64
CA VAL A 5 6.23 -14.16 0.61
C VAL A 5 5.72 -13.68 -0.76
N CYS A 6 5.49 -12.37 -0.86
CA CYS A 6 5.08 -11.69 -2.10
C CYS A 6 5.90 -10.40 -2.30
N GLN A 7 6.01 -9.93 -3.54
CA GLN A 7 6.67 -8.65 -3.80
C GLN A 7 5.83 -7.50 -3.22
N ALA A 8 6.52 -6.56 -2.58
CA ALA A 8 5.95 -5.33 -2.03
C ALA A 8 6.56 -4.10 -2.69
N SER A 9 5.87 -2.96 -2.61
CA SER A 9 6.37 -1.67 -3.11
C SER A 9 6.56 -0.68 -1.97
N LEU A 10 7.63 0.11 -2.03
CA LEU A 10 7.93 1.18 -1.07
C LEU A 10 8.39 2.42 -1.84
N ILE A 11 7.76 3.56 -1.57
CA ILE A 11 8.18 4.87 -2.09
C ILE A 11 8.27 5.89 -0.96
N SER A 12 9.05 6.95 -1.20
CA SER A 12 9.07 8.14 -0.34
C SER A 12 8.19 9.24 -0.96
N GLY A 13 7.29 9.79 -0.16
CA GLY A 13 6.44 10.92 -0.49
C GLY A 13 6.93 12.24 0.11
N PRO A 14 6.08 13.29 0.13
CA PRO A 14 6.37 14.54 0.83
C PRO A 14 6.70 14.30 2.31
N ASP A 15 7.54 15.17 2.87
CA ASP A 15 7.96 15.13 4.29
C ASP A 15 8.60 13.80 4.73
N ALA A 16 9.26 13.11 3.79
CA ALA A 16 9.86 11.78 4.00
C ALA A 16 8.85 10.70 4.44
N LEU A 17 7.56 10.90 4.17
CA LEU A 17 6.54 9.90 4.44
C LEU A 17 6.80 8.65 3.60
N LEU A 18 7.03 7.52 4.25
CA LEU A 18 7.13 6.23 3.58
C LEU A 18 5.74 5.72 3.25
N ILE A 19 5.54 5.22 2.03
CA ILE A 19 4.29 4.62 1.56
C ILE A 19 4.61 3.21 1.08
N PHE A 20 3.95 2.22 1.69
CA PHE A 20 4.22 0.81 1.48
C PHE A 20 2.96 0.06 1.06
N SER A 21 3.07 -0.83 0.06
CA SER A 21 1.99 -1.72 -0.35
C SER A 21 2.41 -3.18 -0.32
N ASN A 22 1.57 -4.02 0.25
CA ASN A 22 1.68 -5.47 0.15
C ASN A 22 0.33 -6.17 0.42
N PRO A 23 0.17 -7.45 0.04
CA PRO A 23 -0.92 -8.29 0.53
C PRO A 23 -0.71 -8.50 2.03
N ALA A 24 -1.59 -7.92 2.86
CA ALA A 24 -1.38 -7.79 4.30
C ALA A 24 -2.40 -8.62 5.07
N ASN A 25 -2.18 -9.93 5.12
CA ASN A 25 -2.95 -10.84 5.96
C ASN A 25 -2.03 -11.63 6.92
N ALA A 26 -2.62 -12.19 7.98
CA ALA A 26 -1.90 -13.02 8.96
C ALA A 26 -1.63 -14.45 8.46
N THR A 27 -2.24 -14.87 7.36
CA THR A 27 -1.99 -16.17 6.72
C THR A 27 -0.91 -16.05 5.65
N ALA A 28 -0.49 -17.19 5.08
CA ALA A 28 0.41 -17.22 3.92
C ALA A 28 -0.29 -16.89 2.59
N ASP A 29 -1.56 -16.49 2.63
CA ASP A 29 -2.34 -16.20 1.43
C ASP A 29 -2.04 -14.79 0.92
N ARG A 30 -1.92 -14.66 -0.39
CA ARG A 30 -1.69 -13.38 -1.08
C ARG A 30 -3.02 -12.66 -1.31
N ILE A 31 -3.58 -12.18 -0.21
CA ILE A 31 -4.86 -11.46 -0.19
C ILE A 31 -4.75 -10.14 0.56
N ALA A 32 -5.79 -9.30 0.47
CA ALA A 32 -5.92 -8.07 1.22
C ALA A 32 -4.80 -7.04 0.91
N LEU A 33 -4.69 -6.61 -0.36
CA LEU A 33 -3.75 -5.56 -0.75
C LEU A 33 -4.02 -4.29 0.06
N THR A 34 -3.04 -3.92 0.89
CA THR A 34 -3.18 -2.80 1.82
C THR A 34 -2.04 -1.81 1.59
N VAL A 35 -2.37 -0.52 1.60
CA VAL A 35 -1.38 0.56 1.58
C VAL A 35 -1.27 1.16 2.97
N ARG A 36 -0.05 1.21 3.52
CA ARG A 36 0.26 1.81 4.81
C ARG A 36 1.23 2.96 4.64
N SER A 37 1.24 3.89 5.59
CA SER A 37 2.27 4.92 5.65
C SER A 37 3.02 4.90 6.97
N SER A 38 4.21 5.48 6.97
CA SER A 38 5.04 5.70 8.14
C SER A 38 5.68 7.08 8.08
N SER A 39 5.52 7.85 9.17
CA SER A 39 6.11 9.18 9.34
C SER A 39 7.36 9.18 10.23
N ASP A 40 7.75 8.02 10.75
CA ASP A 40 8.86 7.86 11.68
C ASP A 40 10.01 7.02 11.08
N GLY A 41 10.11 6.95 9.75
CA GLY A 41 11.17 6.21 9.07
C GLY A 41 10.97 4.69 9.09
N GLY A 42 9.74 4.21 9.26
CA GLY A 42 9.37 2.80 9.15
C GLY A 42 9.29 2.05 10.48
N HIS A 43 9.42 2.75 11.62
CA HIS A 43 9.32 2.13 12.95
C HIS A 43 7.87 1.76 13.28
N THR A 44 6.93 2.66 12.97
CA THR A 44 5.49 2.41 13.10
C THR A 44 4.77 2.68 11.79
N TRP A 45 3.62 2.03 11.63
CA TRP A 45 2.81 2.08 10.42
C TRP A 45 1.34 2.33 10.77
N THR A 46 0.64 3.05 9.91
CA THR A 46 -0.81 3.25 9.99
C THR A 46 -1.58 1.93 9.88
N ASP A 47 -2.84 1.94 10.32
CA ASP A 47 -3.75 0.78 10.19
C ASP A 47 -3.96 0.38 8.72
N GLY A 48 -3.81 1.34 7.80
CA GLY A 48 -3.72 1.12 6.36
C GLY A 48 -5.04 1.31 5.62
N LEU A 49 -4.93 1.48 4.31
CA LEU A 49 -6.04 1.54 3.37
C LEU A 49 -6.11 0.21 2.62
N LEU A 50 -7.18 -0.55 2.84
CA LEU A 50 -7.47 -1.76 2.08
C LEU A 50 -7.95 -1.38 0.66
N LEU A 51 -7.24 -1.85 -0.37
CA LEU A 51 -7.56 -1.57 -1.77
C LEU A 51 -8.24 -2.74 -2.47
N GLU A 52 -7.78 -3.96 -2.19
CA GLU A 52 -8.33 -5.19 -2.78
C GLU A 52 -8.51 -6.22 -1.66
N PRO A 53 -9.75 -6.54 -1.22
CA PRO A 53 -9.98 -7.53 -0.18
C PRO A 53 -9.65 -8.96 -0.62
N GLY A 54 -9.72 -9.26 -1.93
CA GLY A 54 -9.46 -10.57 -2.48
C GLY A 54 -7.98 -10.82 -2.80
N ASP A 55 -7.75 -11.69 -3.79
CA ASP A 55 -6.43 -12.04 -4.28
C ASP A 55 -5.68 -10.81 -4.80
N ALA A 56 -4.45 -10.65 -4.33
CA ALA A 56 -3.56 -9.61 -4.77
C ALA A 56 -2.12 -10.10 -4.78
N MET A 57 -1.44 -9.90 -5.90
CA MET A 57 -0.07 -10.38 -6.10
C MET A 57 0.92 -9.21 -6.09
N TYR A 58 1.61 -8.97 -7.21
CA TYR A 58 2.65 -7.95 -7.30
C TYR A 58 2.00 -6.55 -7.33
N SER A 59 2.72 -5.56 -6.81
CA SER A 59 2.26 -4.18 -6.81
C SER A 59 3.39 -3.17 -7.00
N SER A 60 3.07 -2.02 -7.58
CA SER A 60 4.01 -0.92 -7.81
C SER A 60 3.35 0.43 -7.53
N LEU A 61 3.93 1.19 -6.60
CA LEU A 61 3.48 2.51 -6.19
C LEU A 61 4.19 3.63 -6.96
N THR A 62 3.49 4.74 -7.17
CA THR A 62 4.09 6.02 -7.58
C THR A 62 3.29 7.21 -7.04
N LEU A 63 3.94 8.37 -6.96
CA LEU A 63 3.28 9.65 -6.66
C LEU A 63 2.99 10.39 -7.97
N LEU A 64 1.74 10.80 -8.15
CA LEU A 64 1.33 11.58 -9.30
C LEU A 64 1.62 13.08 -9.08
N LYS A 65 1.73 13.81 -10.20
CA LYS A 65 1.99 15.27 -10.19
C LYS A 65 0.93 16.08 -9.44
N ASP A 66 -0.30 15.56 -9.36
CA ASP A 66 -1.41 16.19 -8.66
C ASP A 66 -1.48 15.81 -7.16
N GLY A 67 -0.46 15.12 -6.63
CA GLY A 67 -0.38 14.75 -5.22
C GLY A 67 -1.15 13.48 -4.85
N ARG A 68 -1.80 12.80 -5.80
CA ARG A 68 -2.40 11.48 -5.56
C ARG A 68 -1.34 10.38 -5.56
N VAL A 69 -1.64 9.31 -4.85
CA VAL A 69 -0.90 8.05 -4.96
C VAL A 69 -1.56 7.22 -6.05
N ALA A 70 -0.74 6.60 -6.91
CA ALA A 70 -1.17 5.60 -7.86
C ALA A 70 -0.51 4.27 -7.55
N ILE A 71 -1.26 3.19 -7.74
CA ILE A 71 -0.78 1.82 -7.57
C ILE A 71 -1.27 0.96 -8.72
N LEU A 72 -0.32 0.31 -9.39
CA LEU A 72 -0.59 -0.77 -10.33
C LEU A 72 -0.46 -2.09 -9.56
N TYR A 73 -1.46 -2.97 -9.65
CA TYR A 73 -1.43 -4.25 -8.96
C TYR A 73 -2.09 -5.38 -9.75
N GLU A 74 -1.65 -6.60 -9.48
CA GLU A 74 -2.21 -7.82 -10.03
C GLU A 74 -3.35 -8.35 -9.14
N SER A 75 -4.53 -8.57 -9.72
CA SER A 75 -5.67 -9.19 -9.05
C SER A 75 -6.59 -9.85 -10.07
N ASN A 76 -7.19 -10.99 -9.73
CA ASN A 76 -8.14 -11.73 -10.58
C ASN A 76 -7.65 -11.93 -12.03
N SER A 77 -6.37 -12.27 -12.20
CA SER A 77 -5.70 -12.42 -13.50
C SER A 77 -5.70 -11.17 -14.39
N THR A 78 -5.85 -9.98 -13.79
CA THR A 78 -5.80 -8.68 -14.46
C THR A 78 -4.81 -7.73 -13.79
N LEU A 79 -4.45 -6.66 -14.50
CA LEU A 79 -3.70 -5.52 -13.94
C LEU A 79 -4.65 -4.35 -13.72
N THR A 80 -4.75 -3.90 -12.47
CA THR A 80 -5.63 -2.80 -12.06
C THR A 80 -4.80 -1.60 -11.63
N LEU A 81 -5.21 -0.41 -12.08
CA LEU A 81 -4.63 0.87 -11.66
C LEU A 81 -5.63 1.60 -10.74
N ALA A 82 -5.29 1.72 -9.47
CA ALA A 82 -6.02 2.55 -8.52
C ALA A 82 -5.30 3.88 -8.26
N ARG A 83 -6.07 4.94 -7.99
CA ARG A 83 -5.55 6.27 -7.62
C ARG A 83 -6.37 6.82 -6.47
N PHE A 84 -5.70 7.35 -5.45
CA PHE A 84 -6.36 7.89 -4.28
C PHE A 84 -5.58 9.07 -3.70
N PRO A 85 -6.25 10.00 -2.99
CA PRO A 85 -5.56 11.14 -2.40
C PRO A 85 -4.71 10.69 -1.20
N LEU A 86 -3.55 11.34 -1.04
CA LEU A 86 -2.55 10.98 -0.01
C LEU A 86 -3.09 11.03 1.42
N ASN A 87 -4.10 11.86 1.68
CA ASN A 87 -4.70 12.00 3.01
C ASN A 87 -5.41 10.72 3.51
N LEU A 88 -5.83 9.80 2.62
CA LEU A 88 -6.47 8.55 3.04
C LEU A 88 -5.51 7.61 3.79
N ILE A 89 -4.20 7.73 3.53
CA ILE A 89 -3.18 6.88 4.16
C ILE A 89 -2.37 7.63 5.23
N LYS A 90 -2.61 8.94 5.42
CA LYS A 90 -1.95 9.77 6.44
C LYS A 90 -2.67 9.79 7.80
N GLN A 91 -3.75 9.03 8.00
CA GLN A 91 -4.55 9.16 9.22
C GLN A 91 -3.75 8.75 10.47
N ASN A 92 -3.68 9.67 11.42
CA ASN A 92 -3.11 9.45 12.75
C ASN A 92 -3.97 8.44 13.51
N LYS A 93 -3.31 7.53 14.25
CA LYS A 93 -3.96 6.84 15.36
C LYS A 93 -4.48 7.90 16.34
N ASN A 94 -5.79 7.90 16.59
CA ASN A 94 -6.37 8.59 17.75
C ASN A 94 -5.88 7.92 19.04
#